data_AF-K9ENM8-F1
#
_entry.id   AF-K9ENM8-F1
#
_cell.length_a   1.000
_cell.length_b   1.000
_cell.length_c   1.000
_cell.angle_alpha   90.00
_cell.angle_beta   90.00
_cell.angle_gamma   90.00
#
_symmetry.space_group_name_H-M   'P 1'
#
loop_
_entity.id
_entity.type
_entity.pdbx_description
1 polymer ?
#
loop_
_entity_poly.entity_id
_entity_poly.type
_entity_poly.pdbx_seq_one_letter_code
_entity_poly.pdbx_strand_id
1 'polypeptide(L)'
;MRTKNALYAGLCTLFMLTSAMCCDEDASEGIIELTGIKLEQYDNSGAHPVSIENGLCPKEAYLIRITPIADYYYSINTLKSPIIAFRILTLTDFNKDYPAGSDVYNLFKEYPPMLLGENLSGYSLSSDCLEKGQPITTLDQGAFYKVLLTYPQPGTYQFRIELETEDGAILAEETEVNLY
;
A
#
# COMPACT_ATOMS: atom_id res chain seq x y z
N MET A 1 4.50 66.99 -6.03
CA MET A 1 5.13 65.99 -5.12
C MET A 1 4.23 64.83 -4.68
N ARG A 2 2.90 64.85 -4.86
CA ARG A 2 2.00 63.78 -4.36
C ARG A 2 1.88 62.51 -5.23
N THR A 3 2.17 62.57 -6.53
CA THR A 3 1.95 61.45 -7.46
C THR A 3 3.06 60.40 -7.47
N LYS A 4 4.31 60.75 -7.14
CA LYS A 4 5.42 59.80 -7.09
C LYS A 4 5.28 58.80 -5.93
N ASN A 5 4.81 59.25 -4.76
CA ASN A 5 4.68 58.41 -3.57
C ASN A 5 3.55 57.38 -3.70
N ALA A 6 2.47 57.69 -4.42
CA ALA A 6 1.38 56.76 -4.68
C ALA A 6 1.81 55.62 -5.63
N LEU A 7 2.68 55.92 -6.60
CA LEU A 7 3.20 54.92 -7.54
C LEU A 7 4.15 53.93 -6.85
N TYR A 8 5.04 54.43 -5.96
CA TYR A 8 5.93 53.59 -5.16
C TYR A 8 5.16 52.74 -4.13
N ALA A 9 4.13 53.30 -3.49
CA ALA A 9 3.28 52.53 -2.59
C ALA A 9 2.51 51.42 -3.33
N GLY A 10 1.99 51.70 -4.53
CA GLY A 10 1.33 50.70 -5.38
C GLY A 10 2.28 49.58 -5.82
N LEU A 11 3.51 49.92 -6.21
CA LEU A 11 4.52 48.95 -6.62
C LEU A 11 4.97 48.05 -5.46
N CYS A 12 5.18 48.62 -4.26
CA CYS A 12 5.51 47.86 -3.06
C CYS A 12 4.38 46.92 -2.64
N THR A 13 3.12 47.34 -2.80
CA THR A 13 1.95 46.49 -2.48
C THR A 13 1.83 45.33 -3.47
N LEU A 14 2.10 45.56 -4.77
CA LEU A 14 2.13 44.51 -5.80
C LEU A 14 3.30 43.53 -5.60
N PHE A 15 4.46 44.01 -5.15
CA PHE A 15 5.61 43.15 -4.79
C PHE A 15 5.31 42.28 -3.55
N MET A 16 4.65 42.84 -2.53
CA MET A 16 4.25 42.05 -1.36
C MET A 16 3.12 41.04 -1.65
N LEU A 17 2.23 41.34 -2.60
CA LEU A 17 1.18 40.41 -3.04
C LEU A 17 1.73 39.23 -3.87
N THR A 18 2.85 39.40 -4.57
CA THR A 18 3.48 38.32 -5.37
C THR A 18 4.40 37.42 -4.54
N SER A 19 5.04 37.95 -3.50
CA SER A 19 5.79 37.13 -2.54
C SER A 19 4.91 36.33 -1.57
N ALA A 20 3.63 36.71 -1.42
CA ALA A 20 2.68 36.01 -0.57
C ALA A 20 1.98 34.81 -1.26
N MET A 21 2.19 34.62 -2.57
CA MET A 21 1.59 33.51 -3.35
C MET A 21 2.56 32.37 -3.70
N CYS A 22 3.84 32.46 -3.35
CA CYS A 22 4.69 31.27 -3.25
C CYS A 22 4.53 30.65 -1.85
N CYS A 23 3.32 30.17 -1.54
CA CYS A 23 3.24 28.99 -0.70
C CYS A 23 3.60 27.83 -1.61
N ASP A 24 4.90 27.60 -1.80
CA ASP A 24 5.35 26.26 -2.06
C ASP A 24 4.95 25.49 -0.79
N GLU A 25 3.82 24.78 -0.83
CA GLU A 25 3.61 23.66 0.08
C GLU A 25 4.70 22.66 -0.25
N ASP A 26 5.91 22.92 0.22
CA ASP A 26 7.03 22.00 0.10
C ASP A 26 6.56 20.69 0.70
N ALA A 27 6.54 19.65 -0.14
CA ALA A 27 6.23 18.30 0.30
C ALA A 27 7.16 17.99 1.49
N SER A 28 6.58 17.76 2.66
CA SER A 28 7.37 17.33 3.82
C SER A 28 7.93 15.94 3.51
N GLU A 29 9.26 15.81 3.60
CA GLU A 29 9.96 14.55 3.39
C GLU A 29 10.61 14.10 4.70
N GLY A 30 10.64 12.79 4.94
CA GLY A 30 11.35 12.26 6.09
C GLY A 30 11.55 10.76 6.06
N ILE A 31 12.35 10.28 7.02
CA ILE A 31 12.72 8.88 7.14
C ILE A 31 11.80 8.23 8.17
N ILE A 32 11.19 7.11 7.80
CA ILE A 32 10.32 6.29 8.66
C ILE A 32 10.90 4.88 8.82
N GLU A 33 10.46 4.18 9.86
CA GLU A 33 10.85 2.81 10.15
C GLU A 33 9.60 1.93 10.19
N LEU A 34 9.63 0.80 9.49
CA LEU A 34 8.56 -0.19 9.58
C LEU A 34 8.67 -0.95 10.89
N THR A 35 7.52 -1.15 11.52
CA THR A 35 7.40 -1.84 12.81
C THR A 35 6.58 -3.11 12.73
N GLY A 36 5.86 -3.31 11.62
CA GLY A 36 5.00 -4.48 11.41
C GLY A 36 4.22 -4.37 10.11
N ILE A 37 3.33 -5.34 9.92
CA ILE A 37 2.30 -5.31 8.87
C ILE A 37 0.96 -5.65 9.50
N LYS A 38 -0.13 -5.21 8.88
CA LYS A 38 -1.49 -5.62 9.22
C LYS A 38 -2.14 -6.22 7.98
N LEU A 39 -2.84 -7.34 8.16
CA LEU A 39 -3.57 -8.01 7.09
C LEU A 39 -5.08 -7.84 7.28
N GLU A 40 -5.76 -7.51 6.20
CA GLU A 40 -7.22 -7.50 6.11
C GLU A 40 -7.64 -8.26 4.86
N GLN A 41 -8.72 -9.04 4.95
CA GLN A 41 -9.15 -9.95 3.88
C GLN A 41 -10.49 -9.47 3.33
N TYR A 42 -10.63 -9.53 2.00
CA TYR A 42 -11.79 -9.01 1.29
C TYR A 42 -12.33 -10.00 0.25
N ASP A 43 -13.65 -9.99 0.09
CA ASP A 43 -14.38 -10.62 -1.00
C ASP A 43 -14.62 -9.57 -2.10
N ASN A 44 -14.08 -9.83 -3.28
CA ASN A 44 -14.20 -8.99 -4.46
C ASN A 44 -15.20 -9.51 -5.51
N SER A 45 -16.20 -10.30 -5.13
CA SER A 45 -17.19 -10.84 -6.08
C SER A 45 -18.19 -9.79 -6.57
N GLY A 46 -18.30 -8.66 -5.85
CA GLY A 46 -19.24 -7.58 -6.11
C GLY A 46 -18.66 -6.45 -6.96
N ALA A 47 -19.34 -5.30 -6.93
CA ALA A 47 -18.87 -4.09 -7.60
C ALA A 47 -17.59 -3.51 -6.94
N HIS A 48 -17.45 -3.71 -5.63
CA HIS A 48 -16.30 -3.28 -4.83
C HIS A 48 -15.96 -4.35 -3.79
N PRO A 49 -14.68 -4.45 -3.35
CA PRO A 49 -14.29 -5.36 -2.29
C PRO A 49 -15.02 -5.08 -0.97
N VAL A 50 -15.43 -6.14 -0.27
CA VAL A 50 -16.06 -6.08 1.06
C VAL A 50 -15.30 -6.95 2.06
N SER A 51 -15.18 -6.53 3.31
CA SER A 51 -14.44 -7.28 4.33
C SER A 51 -15.03 -8.67 4.56
N ILE A 52 -14.18 -9.68 4.70
CA ILE A 52 -14.60 -11.05 5.03
C ILE A 52 -14.81 -11.15 6.54
N GLU A 53 -16.07 -11.20 6.99
CA GLU A 53 -16.42 -11.28 8.42
C GLU A 53 -16.70 -12.71 8.91
N ASN A 54 -17.13 -13.60 8.01
CA ASN A 54 -17.53 -14.98 8.32
C ASN A 54 -16.46 -16.02 7.94
N GLY A 55 -15.29 -15.57 7.48
CA GLY A 55 -14.19 -16.44 7.03
C GLY A 55 -14.42 -17.14 5.69
N LEU A 56 -15.48 -16.81 4.95
CA LEU A 56 -15.83 -17.45 3.67
C LEU A 56 -15.64 -16.48 2.51
N CYS A 57 -15.04 -16.96 1.42
CA CYS A 57 -14.85 -16.16 0.20
C CYS A 57 -14.90 -17.06 -1.05
N PRO A 58 -15.60 -16.65 -2.13
CA PRO A 58 -15.45 -17.32 -3.42
C PRO A 58 -13.97 -17.31 -3.83
N LYS A 59 -13.43 -18.46 -4.23
CA LYS A 59 -12.00 -18.57 -4.58
C LYS A 59 -11.56 -17.60 -5.68
N GLU A 60 -12.47 -17.22 -6.59
CA GLU A 60 -12.24 -16.25 -7.64
C GLU A 60 -12.18 -14.79 -7.19
N ALA A 61 -12.58 -14.52 -5.94
CA ALA A 61 -12.80 -13.18 -5.42
C ALA A 61 -11.85 -12.79 -4.28
N TYR A 62 -10.95 -13.69 -3.86
CA TYR A 62 -10.12 -13.48 -2.69
C TYR A 62 -9.08 -12.37 -2.90
N LEU A 63 -9.14 -11.36 -2.03
CA LEU A 63 -8.27 -10.19 -2.01
C LEU A 63 -7.67 -10.01 -0.61
N ILE A 64 -6.38 -9.71 -0.55
CA ILE A 64 -5.68 -9.35 0.70
C ILE A 64 -5.23 -7.90 0.62
N ARG A 65 -5.48 -7.14 1.68
CA ARG A 65 -4.88 -5.84 1.95
C ARG A 65 -3.73 -6.02 2.94
N ILE A 66 -2.54 -5.56 2.56
CA ILE A 66 -1.32 -5.59 3.35
C ILE A 66 -0.97 -4.15 3.69
N THR A 67 -1.15 -3.76 4.96
CA THR A 67 -0.87 -2.39 5.43
C THR A 67 0.44 -2.37 6.22
N PRO A 68 1.51 -1.73 5.72
CA PRO A 68 2.73 -1.55 6.50
C PRO A 68 2.48 -0.63 7.69
N ILE A 69 2.96 -1.02 8.87
CA ILE A 69 2.81 -0.25 10.11
C ILE A 69 4.07 0.58 10.32
N ALA A 70 3.90 1.90 10.25
CA ALA A 70 4.92 2.89 10.54
C ALA A 70 4.26 4.19 11.02
N ASP A 71 5.07 5.07 11.58
CA ASP A 71 4.64 6.42 11.93
C ASP A 71 4.76 7.35 10.72
N TYR A 72 3.64 7.62 10.05
CA TYR A 72 3.59 8.47 8.86
C TYR A 72 3.42 9.95 9.24
N TYR A 73 4.51 10.71 9.20
CA TYR A 73 4.52 12.14 9.53
C TYR A 73 4.74 13.06 8.32
N TYR A 74 5.11 12.49 7.18
CA TYR A 74 5.57 13.22 6.01
C TYR A 74 4.67 12.97 4.81
N SER A 75 4.63 13.90 3.86
CA SER A 75 4.01 13.66 2.56
C SER A 75 4.80 12.67 1.71
N ILE A 76 6.12 12.60 1.91
CA ILE A 76 7.01 11.60 1.32
C ILE A 76 7.72 10.87 2.47
N ASN A 77 7.33 9.61 2.71
CA ASN A 77 7.92 8.80 3.78
C ASN A 77 8.93 7.83 3.18
N THR A 78 10.21 8.18 3.27
CA THR A 78 11.32 7.32 2.84
C THR A 78 11.58 6.26 3.90
N LEU A 79 11.67 5.01 3.49
CA LEU A 79 12.00 3.91 4.38
C LEU A 79 13.46 3.98 4.81
N LYS A 80 13.71 3.94 6.12
CA LYS A 80 15.05 3.81 6.72
C LYS A 80 15.80 2.59 6.17
N SER A 81 15.06 1.50 5.95
CA SER A 81 15.53 0.26 5.33
C SER A 81 14.53 -0.12 4.23
N PRO A 82 14.91 -0.08 2.94
CA PRO A 82 14.00 -0.44 1.84
C PRO A 82 13.45 -1.85 1.98
N ILE A 83 12.22 -2.08 1.53
CA ILE A 83 11.69 -3.45 1.39
C ILE A 83 12.29 -4.05 0.12
N ILE A 84 12.97 -5.19 0.26
CA ILE A 84 13.70 -5.88 -0.81
C ILE A 84 13.06 -7.20 -1.21
N ALA A 85 12.17 -7.76 -0.40
CA ALA A 85 11.37 -8.92 -0.77
C ALA A 85 9.96 -8.85 -0.18
N PHE A 86 9.00 -9.35 -0.95
CA PHE A 86 7.61 -9.52 -0.57
C PHE A 86 7.25 -10.97 -0.91
N ARG A 87 6.97 -11.77 0.12
CA ARG A 87 6.58 -13.17 -0.04
C ARG A 87 5.15 -13.38 0.42
N ILE A 88 4.47 -14.32 -0.23
CA ILE A 88 3.18 -14.84 0.22
C ILE A 88 3.37 -16.35 0.29
N LEU A 89 3.60 -16.88 1.49
CA LEU A 89 3.79 -18.30 1.72
C LEU A 89 2.44 -18.96 1.97
N THR A 90 2.16 -20.08 1.33
CA THR A 90 1.00 -20.90 1.71
C THR A 90 1.39 -21.81 2.88
N LEU A 91 0.60 -21.85 3.95
CA LEU A 91 0.85 -22.72 5.11
C LEU A 91 0.07 -24.05 5.05
N THR A 92 -0.84 -24.16 4.09
CA THR A 92 -1.52 -25.40 3.72
C THR A 92 -1.13 -25.78 2.30
N ASP A 93 -1.40 -27.02 1.87
CA ASP A 93 -1.17 -27.39 0.48
C ASP A 93 -2.10 -26.58 -0.43
N PHE A 94 -1.54 -25.68 -1.23
CA PHE A 94 -2.32 -24.87 -2.16
C PHE A 94 -2.77 -25.69 -3.38
N ASN A 95 -1.82 -26.43 -3.96
CA ASN A 95 -2.05 -27.48 -4.96
C ASN A 95 -0.81 -28.40 -5.04
N LYS A 96 -0.74 -29.29 -6.04
CA LYS A 96 0.39 -30.21 -6.20
C LYS A 96 1.73 -29.53 -6.49
N ASP A 97 1.71 -28.38 -7.14
CA ASP A 97 2.90 -27.63 -7.53
C ASP A 97 3.36 -26.66 -6.41
N TYR A 98 2.43 -26.31 -5.51
CA TYR A 98 2.65 -25.41 -4.38
C TYR A 98 2.17 -26.08 -3.07
N PRO A 99 2.96 -27.03 -2.51
CA PRO A 99 2.69 -27.59 -1.20
C PRO A 99 2.89 -26.55 -0.08
N ALA A 100 2.48 -26.89 1.14
CA ALA A 100 2.72 -26.06 2.32
C ALA A 100 4.19 -25.61 2.44
N GLY A 101 4.41 -24.34 2.74
CA GLY A 101 5.70 -23.66 2.77
C GLY A 101 6.15 -23.04 1.44
N SER A 102 5.39 -23.25 0.34
CA SER A 102 5.74 -22.67 -0.95
C SER A 102 5.45 -21.17 -1.00
N ASP A 103 6.35 -20.42 -1.67
CA ASP A 103 6.08 -19.03 -2.04
C ASP A 103 5.13 -18.99 -3.24
N VAL A 104 3.93 -18.49 -2.99
CA VAL A 104 2.84 -18.32 -3.95
C VAL A 104 2.64 -16.86 -4.34
N TYR A 105 3.56 -15.94 -4.02
CA TYR A 105 3.47 -14.53 -4.38
C TYR A 105 3.12 -14.30 -5.86
N ASN A 106 3.72 -15.09 -6.76
CA ASN A 106 3.47 -15.00 -8.22
C ASN A 106 2.04 -15.35 -8.64
N LEU A 107 1.27 -16.05 -7.79
CA LEU A 107 -0.15 -16.36 -8.03
C LEU A 107 -1.07 -15.19 -7.66
N PHE A 108 -0.54 -14.20 -6.95
CA PHE A 108 -1.22 -12.95 -6.63
C PHE A 108 -0.80 -11.85 -7.60
N LYS A 109 -1.70 -10.87 -7.81
CA LYS A 109 -1.41 -9.66 -8.58
C LYS A 109 -1.84 -8.41 -7.84
N GLU A 110 -1.15 -7.30 -8.12
CA GLU A 110 -1.58 -5.98 -7.67
C GLU A 110 -3.02 -5.71 -8.13
N TYR A 111 -3.87 -5.38 -7.16
CA TYR A 111 -5.28 -5.12 -7.41
C TYR A 111 -5.48 -3.68 -7.91
N PRO A 112 -6.20 -3.46 -9.01
CA PRO A 112 -6.32 -2.12 -9.59
C PRO A 112 -6.94 -1.11 -8.62
N PRO A 113 -6.27 0.04 -8.37
CA PRO A 113 -6.77 1.13 -7.53
C PRO A 113 -8.20 1.56 -7.83
N MET A 114 -8.54 1.65 -9.13
CA MET A 114 -9.82 2.14 -9.62
C MET A 114 -11.02 1.22 -9.30
N LEU A 115 -10.75 -0.02 -8.88
CA LEU A 115 -11.78 -0.97 -8.47
C LEU A 115 -11.96 -1.01 -6.96
N LEU A 116 -11.09 -0.33 -6.20
CA LEU A 116 -11.29 -0.09 -4.78
C LEU A 116 -12.44 0.90 -4.63
N GLY A 117 -13.48 0.52 -3.87
CA GLY A 117 -14.59 1.42 -3.57
C GLY A 117 -14.14 2.66 -2.79
N GLU A 118 -14.98 3.69 -2.72
CA GLU A 118 -14.67 5.00 -2.11
C GLU A 118 -14.13 4.89 -0.67
N ASN A 119 -14.58 3.89 0.08
CA ASN A 119 -14.14 3.64 1.46
C ASN A 119 -12.71 3.09 1.58
N LEU A 120 -12.19 2.48 0.50
CA LEU A 120 -10.84 1.90 0.44
C LEU A 120 -9.88 2.78 -0.38
N SER A 121 -10.42 3.71 -1.18
CA SER A 121 -9.65 4.65 -2.01
C SER A 121 -9.14 5.88 -1.25
N GLY A 122 -9.55 6.07 0.01
CA GLY A 122 -9.17 7.25 0.81
C GLY A 122 -7.70 7.26 1.28
N TYR A 123 -6.96 6.16 1.09
CA TYR A 123 -5.54 6.04 1.43
C TYR A 123 -4.70 5.96 0.16
N SER A 124 -3.65 6.79 0.05
CA SER A 124 -2.70 6.79 -1.07
C SER A 124 -2.03 5.42 -1.19
N LEU A 125 -2.27 4.69 -2.28
CA LEU A 125 -1.85 3.29 -2.43
C LEU A 125 -0.34 3.14 -2.53
N SER A 126 0.19 2.15 -1.81
CA SER A 126 1.60 1.79 -1.93
C SER A 126 1.82 0.98 -3.21
N SER A 127 2.79 1.39 -4.03
CA SER A 127 3.15 0.67 -5.25
C SER A 127 4.13 -0.47 -4.95
N ASP A 128 3.80 -1.67 -5.39
CA ASP A 128 4.71 -2.81 -5.30
C ASP A 128 5.73 -2.78 -6.45
N CYS A 129 6.80 -2.01 -6.25
CA CYS A 129 7.89 -1.91 -7.22
C CYS A 129 8.73 -3.19 -7.35
N LEU A 130 8.55 -4.18 -6.45
CA LEU A 130 9.29 -5.45 -6.51
C LEU A 130 8.87 -6.28 -7.73
N GLU A 131 7.64 -6.12 -8.23
CA GLU A 131 7.21 -6.73 -9.51
C GLU A 131 8.07 -6.27 -10.69
N LYS A 132 8.73 -5.10 -10.56
CA LYS A 132 9.66 -4.54 -11.56
C LYS A 132 11.13 -4.80 -11.19
N GLY A 133 11.38 -5.59 -10.15
CA GLY A 133 12.73 -5.88 -9.63
C GLY A 133 13.38 -4.70 -8.90
N GLN A 134 12.58 -3.74 -8.41
CA GLN A 134 13.07 -2.57 -7.69
C GLN A 134 12.66 -2.63 -6.22
N PRO A 135 13.57 -2.31 -5.27
CA PRO A 135 13.19 -2.17 -3.87
C PRO A 135 12.11 -1.11 -3.68
N ILE A 136 11.25 -1.30 -2.69
CA ILE A 136 10.31 -0.28 -2.26
C ILE A 136 11.06 0.60 -1.26
N THR A 137 11.35 1.84 -1.67
CA THR A 137 12.14 2.81 -0.88
C THR A 137 11.28 3.86 -0.21
N THR A 138 10.04 4.03 -0.64
CA THR A 138 9.10 5.04 -0.14
C THR A 138 7.75 4.39 0.08
N LEU A 139 7.04 4.82 1.12
CA LEU A 139 5.65 4.45 1.34
C LEU A 139 4.77 5.69 1.38
N ASP A 140 3.67 5.59 0.67
CA ASP A 140 2.51 6.44 0.92
C ASP A 140 1.73 5.86 2.12
N GLN A 141 0.82 6.64 2.73
CA GLN A 141 -0.07 6.20 3.83
C GLN A 141 -1.08 5.10 3.43
N GLY A 142 -0.71 4.17 2.56
CA GLY A 142 -1.59 3.15 2.00
C GLY A 142 -1.19 1.73 2.31
N ALA A 143 -1.76 0.87 1.49
CA ALA A 143 -1.62 -0.56 1.59
C ALA A 143 -1.39 -1.13 0.20
N PHE A 144 -0.75 -2.30 0.15
CA PHE A 144 -0.73 -3.13 -1.02
C PHE A 144 -2.01 -3.96 -1.06
N TYR A 145 -2.66 -4.03 -2.21
CA TYR A 145 -3.81 -4.88 -2.43
C TYR A 145 -3.43 -5.98 -3.41
N LYS A 146 -3.59 -7.24 -3.02
CA LYS A 146 -3.16 -8.41 -3.79
C LYS A 146 -4.34 -9.36 -3.99
N VAL A 147 -4.73 -9.58 -5.24
CA VAL A 147 -5.81 -10.51 -5.63
C VAL A 147 -5.23 -11.85 -6.04
N LEU A 148 -5.84 -12.95 -5.60
CA LEU A 148 -5.46 -14.29 -6.00
C LEU A 148 -6.01 -14.61 -7.40
N LEU A 149 -5.15 -14.90 -8.38
CA LEU A 149 -5.57 -15.20 -9.76
C LEU A 149 -5.56 -16.69 -10.11
N THR A 150 -4.94 -17.53 -9.27
CA THR A 150 -4.96 -18.98 -9.44
C THR A 150 -5.87 -19.58 -8.39
N TYR A 151 -6.90 -20.30 -8.80
CA TYR A 151 -7.95 -20.73 -7.88
C TYR A 151 -7.69 -22.15 -7.38
N PRO A 152 -7.49 -22.35 -6.08
CA PRO A 152 -7.25 -23.67 -5.55
C PRO A 152 -8.57 -24.45 -5.43
N GLN A 153 -8.51 -25.70 -5.00
CA GLN A 153 -9.74 -26.45 -4.70
C GLN A 153 -10.46 -25.82 -3.50
N PRO A 154 -11.79 -26.01 -3.37
CA PRO A 154 -12.49 -25.56 -2.17
C PRO A 154 -11.85 -26.11 -0.89
N GLY A 155 -11.63 -25.27 0.11
CA GLY A 155 -10.95 -25.65 1.34
C GLY A 155 -10.51 -24.47 2.20
N THR A 156 -9.95 -24.79 3.36
CA THR A 156 -9.33 -23.80 4.26
C THR A 156 -7.88 -23.59 3.86
N TYR A 157 -7.53 -22.33 3.63
CA TYR A 157 -6.18 -21.89 3.29
C TYR A 157 -5.65 -20.95 4.35
N GLN A 158 -4.36 -21.09 4.62
CA GLN A 158 -3.61 -20.17 5.45
C GLN A 158 -2.47 -19.58 4.62
N PHE A 159 -2.28 -18.27 4.73
CA PHE A 159 -1.20 -17.57 4.06
C PHE A 159 -0.38 -16.80 5.10
N ARG A 160 0.94 -16.84 4.96
CA ARG A 160 1.87 -15.99 5.69
C ARG A 160 2.46 -14.97 4.74
N ILE A 161 2.26 -13.71 5.05
CA ILE A 161 2.78 -12.60 4.26
C ILE A 161 4.07 -12.14 4.93
N GLU A 162 5.13 -11.94 4.16
CA GLU A 162 6.40 -11.43 4.66
C GLU A 162 6.87 -10.22 3.86
N LEU A 163 7.28 -9.16 4.55
CA LEU A 163 8.08 -8.07 4.01
C LEU A 163 9.49 -8.16 4.59
N GLU A 164 10.48 -8.36 3.74
CA GLU A 164 11.90 -8.38 4.11
C GLU A 164 12.53 -7.03 3.78
N THR A 165 13.19 -6.43 4.77
CA THR A 165 13.90 -5.16 4.63
C THR A 165 15.40 -5.38 4.39
N GLU A 166 16.08 -4.39 3.81
CA GLU A 166 17.51 -4.48 3.41
C GLU A 166 18.46 -4.78 4.58
N ASP A 167 18.11 -4.35 5.78
CA ASP A 167 18.81 -4.64 7.04
C ASP A 167 18.52 -6.05 7.62
N GLY A 168 17.72 -6.85 6.91
CA GLY A 168 17.44 -8.25 7.23
C GLY A 168 16.26 -8.47 8.19
N ALA A 169 15.48 -7.44 8.52
CA ALA A 169 14.27 -7.64 9.30
C ALA A 169 13.18 -8.28 8.43
N ILE A 170 12.40 -9.19 9.03
CA ILE A 170 11.25 -9.83 8.39
C ILE A 170 10.01 -9.48 9.21
N LEU A 171 9.12 -8.71 8.60
CA LEU A 171 7.81 -8.37 9.15
C LEU A 171 6.80 -9.34 8.57
N ALA A 172 6.08 -10.07 9.43
CA ALA A 172 5.19 -11.13 8.99
C ALA A 172 3.90 -11.19 9.78
N GLU A 173 2.84 -11.58 9.10
CA GLU A 173 1.51 -11.85 9.65
C GLU A 173 0.87 -13.00 8.87
N GLU A 174 -0.10 -13.65 9.50
CA GLU A 174 -0.78 -14.83 8.95
C GLU A 174 -2.28 -14.58 8.78
N THR A 175 -2.86 -15.21 7.78
CA THR A 175 -4.31 -15.19 7.52
C THR A 175 -4.85 -16.61 7.47
N GLU A 176 -6.15 -16.74 7.71
CA GLU A 176 -6.93 -17.94 7.43
C GLU A 176 -8.21 -17.55 6.69
N VAL A 177 -8.55 -18.31 5.66
CA VAL A 177 -9.78 -18.13 4.86
C VAL A 177 -10.27 -19.47 4.34
N ASN A 178 -11.58 -19.65 4.27
CA ASN A 178 -12.20 -20.75 3.57
C ASN A 178 -12.62 -20.30 2.16
N LEU A 179 -11.95 -20.84 1.16
CA LEU A 179 -12.20 -20.57 -0.26
C LEU A 179 -13.14 -21.64 -0.82
N TYR A 180 -14.20 -21.24 -1.53
CA TYR A 180 -15.17 -22.16 -2.16
C TYR A 180 -15.31 -21.94 -3.67
#